data_AF-A0A955AI44-F1
#
_entry.id   AF-A0A955AI44-F1
#
_cell.length_a   1.000
_cell.length_b   1.000
_cell.length_c   1.000
_cell.angle_alpha   90.00
_cell.angle_beta   90.00
_cell.angle_gamma   90.00
#
_symmetry.space_group_name_H-M   'P 1'
#
loop_
_entity.id
_entity.type
_entity.pdbx_description
1 polymer ?
#
loop_
_entity_poly.entity_id
_entity_poly.type
_entity_poly.pdbx_seq_one_letter_code
_entity_poly.pdbx_strand_id
1 'polypeptide(L)'
;MEHGGDVKFAKGSRTDKQFRRFLHDYAQVVSGGIRSDQDIPEPSAQVAVVAGQHLRVTNLPANLGGKLMRVTIHGKTDTGWSDEPAATADSTINRKQGIWQNPVFLLVPRDSQAARQILKERKLPGGHYLARLFIDRNDRLQANRDADFLDDDLFQEIEFDGQWQPGWREPKDISAGSK
;
A
#
# COMPACT_ATOMS: atom_id res chain seq x y z
N MET A 1 9.77 -26.31 -3.71
CA MET A 1 9.97 -24.87 -4.01
C MET A 1 10.50 -24.24 -2.74
N GLU A 2 11.78 -23.87 -2.71
CA GLU A 2 12.27 -22.96 -1.67
C GLU A 2 11.56 -21.62 -1.87
N HIS A 3 10.67 -21.28 -0.94
CA HIS A 3 10.18 -19.92 -0.83
C HIS A 3 11.35 -19.09 -0.32
N GLY A 4 12.18 -18.56 -1.24
CA GLY A 4 13.17 -17.55 -0.91
C GLY A 4 12.45 -16.50 -0.08
N GLY A 5 12.82 -16.40 1.20
CA GLY A 5 12.08 -15.66 2.20
C GLY A 5 12.10 -14.17 1.85
N ASP A 6 11.13 -13.73 1.06
CA ASP A 6 10.94 -12.31 0.79
C ASP A 6 10.71 -11.60 2.12
N VAL A 7 11.33 -10.42 2.24
CA VAL A 7 11.31 -9.60 3.45
C VAL A 7 9.85 -9.29 3.81
N LYS A 8 9.40 -9.77 4.98
CA LYS A 8 8.01 -9.62 5.42
C LYS A 8 7.63 -8.19 5.80
N PHE A 9 8.61 -7.42 6.28
CA PHE A 9 8.48 -6.00 6.58
C PHE A 9 9.61 -5.23 5.85
N ALA A 10 9.35 -4.84 4.60
CA ALA A 10 10.31 -4.02 3.87
C ALA A 10 10.57 -2.72 4.64
N LYS A 11 11.83 -2.39 4.90
CA LYS A 11 12.22 -1.17 5.64
C LYS A 11 11.63 0.07 4.95
N GLY A 12 10.96 0.93 5.71
CA GLY A 12 10.31 2.14 5.17
C GLY A 12 8.92 1.90 4.56
N SER A 13 8.45 0.66 4.45
CA SER A 13 7.07 0.34 4.06
C SER A 13 6.06 0.81 5.10
N ARG A 14 4.78 0.90 4.73
CA ARG A 14 3.70 1.20 5.67
C ARG A 14 3.66 0.18 6.80
N THR A 15 3.80 -1.11 6.50
CA THR A 15 3.76 -2.16 7.52
C THR A 15 4.92 -2.04 8.50
N ASP A 16 6.12 -1.72 8.01
CA ASP A 16 7.29 -1.42 8.85
C ASP A 16 7.04 -0.23 9.79
N LYS A 17 6.52 0.87 9.25
CA LYS A 17 6.17 2.08 10.03
C LYS A 17 5.13 1.78 11.10
N GLN A 18 4.07 1.06 10.75
CA GLN A 18 2.99 0.72 11.68
C GLN A 18 3.46 -0.21 12.79
N PHE A 19 4.31 -1.19 12.47
CA PHE A 19 4.86 -2.08 13.48
C PHE A 19 5.76 -1.32 14.47
N ARG A 20 6.60 -0.38 14.00
CA ARG A 20 7.38 0.48 14.91
C ARG A 20 6.49 1.34 15.77
N ARG A 21 5.42 1.92 15.20
CA ARG A 21 4.49 2.75 15.94
C ARG A 21 3.85 1.96 17.08
N PHE A 22 3.40 0.75 16.78
CA PHE A 22 2.91 -0.18 17.81
C PHE A 22 3.94 -0.42 18.91
N LEU A 23 5.19 -0.72 18.56
CA LEU A 23 6.25 -0.94 19.57
C LEU A 23 6.50 0.30 20.43
N HIS A 24 6.50 1.48 19.82
CA HIS A 24 6.65 2.75 20.54
C HIS A 24 5.49 2.97 21.52
N ASP A 25 4.26 2.81 21.05
CA ASP A 25 3.07 3.04 21.88
C ASP A 25 2.97 2.01 23.00
N TYR A 26 3.30 0.74 22.73
CA TYR A 26 3.42 -0.30 23.75
C TYR A 26 4.47 0.07 24.81
N ALA A 27 5.65 0.55 24.39
CA ALA A 27 6.71 0.98 25.31
C ALA A 27 6.25 2.14 26.22
N GLN A 28 5.51 3.11 25.68
CA GLN A 28 4.92 4.21 26.47
C GLN A 28 3.92 3.68 27.50
N VAL A 29 3.09 2.69 27.15
CA VAL A 29 2.15 2.07 28.09
C VAL A 29 2.89 1.37 29.23
N VAL A 30 3.84 0.47 28.93
CA VAL A 30 4.50 -0.33 29.97
C VAL A 30 5.47 0.47 30.84
N SER A 31 5.94 1.63 30.37
CA SER A 31 6.82 2.53 31.14
C SER A 31 6.05 3.61 31.93
N GLY A 32 4.72 3.62 31.88
CA GLY A 32 3.89 4.62 32.57
C GLY A 32 3.95 6.02 31.93
N GLY A 33 4.29 6.08 30.63
CA GLY A 33 4.25 7.30 29.81
C GLY A 33 2.83 7.71 29.42
N ILE A 34 1.90 6.76 29.32
CA ILE A 34 0.46 7.03 29.15
C ILE A 34 -0.19 7.06 30.54
N ARG A 35 -0.63 8.24 31.00
CA ARG A 35 -1.15 8.45 32.37
C ARG A 35 -2.64 8.80 32.39
N SER A 36 -3.17 9.23 31.25
CA SER A 36 -4.55 9.66 31.08
C SER A 36 -5.01 9.43 29.65
N ASP A 37 -6.32 9.53 29.43
CA ASP A 37 -6.91 9.43 28.09
C ASP A 37 -6.36 10.47 27.11
N GLN A 38 -5.89 11.62 27.61
CA GLN A 38 -5.29 12.68 26.78
C GLN A 38 -3.89 12.32 26.25
N ASP A 39 -3.23 11.33 26.88
CA ASP A 39 -1.92 10.85 26.43
C ASP A 39 -2.06 9.82 25.30
N ILE A 40 -3.27 9.31 25.06
CA ILE A 40 -3.56 8.35 24.00
C ILE A 40 -3.52 9.09 22.65
N PRO A 41 -2.69 8.65 21.70
CA PRO A 41 -2.65 9.24 20.38
C PRO A 41 -4.01 9.12 19.68
N GLU A 42 -4.44 10.21 19.03
CA GLU A 42 -5.64 10.20 18.20
C GLU A 42 -5.56 9.09 17.13
N PRO A 43 -6.64 8.31 16.94
CA PRO A 43 -6.66 7.29 15.91
C PRO A 43 -6.58 7.92 14.52
N SER A 44 -5.97 7.20 13.58
CA SER A 44 -5.94 7.64 12.18
C SER A 44 -7.37 7.81 11.63
N ALA A 45 -7.60 8.92 10.92
CA ALA A 45 -8.86 9.22 10.23
C ALA A 45 -9.25 8.17 9.18
N GLN A 46 -8.29 7.36 8.71
CA GLN A 46 -8.52 6.26 7.80
C GLN A 46 -8.17 4.92 8.44
N VAL A 47 -8.92 3.89 8.06
CA VAL A 47 -8.64 2.49 8.36
C VAL A 47 -8.11 1.81 7.10
N ALA A 48 -7.07 0.99 7.26
CA ALA A 48 -6.58 0.13 6.20
C ALA A 48 -7.08 -1.30 6.42
N VAL A 49 -7.77 -1.87 5.44
CA VAL A 49 -8.32 -3.23 5.50
C VAL A 49 -7.68 -4.05 4.40
N VAL A 50 -7.06 -5.19 4.75
CA VAL A 50 -6.52 -6.10 3.72
C VAL A 50 -7.67 -6.60 2.86
N ALA A 51 -7.61 -6.33 1.56
CA ALA A 51 -8.49 -6.95 0.59
C ALA A 51 -8.05 -8.38 0.33
N GLY A 52 -8.99 -9.25 -0.05
CA GLY A 52 -8.64 -10.56 -0.60
C GLY A 52 -7.94 -10.49 -1.97
N GLN A 53 -7.84 -9.29 -2.56
CA GLN A 53 -7.33 -9.03 -3.90
C GLN A 53 -5.82 -8.75 -3.91
N HIS A 54 -5.12 -9.34 -4.87
CA HIS A 54 -3.71 -9.07 -5.13
C HIS A 54 -3.54 -8.28 -6.42
N LEU A 55 -2.59 -7.34 -6.41
CA LEU A 55 -2.16 -6.60 -7.58
C LEU A 55 -0.73 -7.03 -7.92
N ARG A 56 -0.45 -7.25 -9.21
CA ARG A 56 0.88 -7.50 -9.74
C ARG A 56 1.22 -6.44 -10.78
N VAL A 57 2.39 -5.83 -10.63
CA VAL A 57 3.00 -4.94 -11.62
C VAL A 57 4.12 -5.71 -12.30
N THR A 58 4.11 -5.75 -13.63
CA THR A 58 5.12 -6.43 -14.47
C THR A 58 5.90 -5.42 -15.31
N ASN A 59 6.99 -5.89 -15.95
CA ASN A 59 7.84 -5.09 -16.84
C ASN A 59 8.48 -3.87 -16.16
N LEU A 60 8.81 -3.98 -14.87
CA LEU A 60 9.58 -2.96 -14.18
C LEU A 60 11.06 -3.03 -14.61
N PRO A 61 11.72 -1.89 -14.88
CA PRO A 61 13.14 -1.85 -15.22
C PRO A 61 14.01 -2.59 -14.19
N ALA A 62 14.95 -3.41 -14.68
CA ALA A 62 15.76 -4.28 -13.83
C ALA A 62 16.61 -3.51 -12.78
N ASN A 63 17.02 -2.28 -13.10
CA ASN A 63 17.77 -1.41 -12.19
C ASN A 63 16.94 -0.93 -10.98
N LEU A 64 15.62 -1.13 -10.98
CA LEU A 64 14.74 -0.83 -9.83
C LEU A 64 14.58 -2.03 -8.89
N GLY A 65 15.19 -3.17 -9.20
CA GLY A 65 15.17 -4.37 -8.36
C GLY A 65 15.60 -4.08 -6.92
N GLY A 66 14.77 -4.44 -5.95
CA GLY A 66 15.02 -4.24 -4.53
C GLY A 66 14.66 -2.86 -3.99
N LYS A 67 14.24 -1.91 -4.84
CA LYS A 67 13.70 -0.62 -4.39
C LYS A 67 12.32 -0.79 -3.79
N LEU A 68 11.98 0.07 -2.83
CA LEU A 68 10.64 0.13 -2.26
C LEU A 68 9.70 0.81 -3.26
N MET A 69 8.57 0.16 -3.53
CA MET A 69 7.52 0.70 -4.38
C MET A 69 6.20 0.73 -3.62
N ARG A 70 5.46 1.83 -3.80
CA ARG A 70 4.06 1.96 -3.39
C ARG A 70 3.17 2.12 -4.61
N VAL A 71 2.03 1.45 -4.58
CA VAL A 71 0.92 1.72 -5.49
C VAL A 71 -0.19 2.39 -4.70
N THR A 72 -0.71 3.51 -5.19
CA THR A 72 -2.00 4.06 -4.76
C THR A 72 -3.03 3.87 -5.88
N ILE A 73 -4.24 3.49 -5.50
CA ILE A 73 -5.32 3.15 -6.43
C ILE A 73 -6.43 4.17 -6.23
N HIS A 74 -6.73 4.93 -7.27
CA HIS A 74 -7.73 6.00 -7.27
C HIS A 74 -8.92 5.57 -8.12
N GLY A 75 -10.13 5.68 -7.58
CA GLY A 75 -11.36 5.36 -8.33
C GLY A 75 -11.76 6.49 -9.26
N LYS A 76 -12.40 6.15 -10.39
CA LYS A 76 -13.02 7.13 -11.28
C LYS A 76 -14.27 7.76 -10.65
N THR A 77 -14.42 9.07 -10.79
CA THR A 77 -15.57 9.88 -10.39
C THR A 77 -16.15 10.60 -11.61
N ASP A 78 -17.26 11.32 -11.43
CA ASP A 78 -17.89 12.10 -12.51
C ASP A 78 -16.99 13.24 -13.02
N THR A 79 -16.04 13.71 -12.20
CA THR A 79 -15.16 14.84 -12.51
C THR A 79 -13.73 14.43 -12.87
N GLY A 80 -13.41 13.13 -12.87
CA GLY A 80 -12.07 12.63 -13.16
C GLY A 80 -11.66 11.48 -12.25
N TRP A 81 -10.42 11.49 -11.78
CA TRP A 81 -9.95 10.53 -10.78
C TRP A 81 -10.13 11.10 -9.38
N SER A 82 -10.49 10.26 -8.41
CA SER A 82 -10.58 10.64 -7.01
C SER A 82 -9.21 11.10 -6.47
N ASP A 83 -9.16 12.24 -5.80
CA ASP A 83 -7.94 12.70 -5.12
C ASP A 83 -7.55 11.75 -3.98
N GLU A 84 -8.53 11.22 -3.26
CA GLU A 84 -8.30 10.22 -2.22
C GLU A 84 -8.13 8.81 -2.83
N PRO A 85 -7.08 8.06 -2.44
CA PRO A 85 -6.91 6.68 -2.88
C PRO A 85 -7.94 5.77 -2.20
N ALA A 86 -8.60 4.92 -3.00
CA ALA A 86 -9.48 3.86 -2.52
C ALA A 86 -8.70 2.66 -1.96
N ALA A 87 -7.46 2.46 -2.41
CA ALA A 87 -6.59 1.41 -1.90
C ALA A 87 -5.10 1.74 -2.08
N THR A 88 -4.25 1.02 -1.36
CA THR A 88 -2.80 1.11 -1.48
C THR A 88 -2.11 -0.21 -1.19
N ALA A 89 -0.87 -0.36 -1.64
CA ALA A 89 0.00 -1.43 -1.22
C ALA A 89 1.46 -1.02 -1.42
N ASP A 90 2.36 -1.49 -0.56
CA ASP A 90 3.79 -1.23 -0.67
C ASP A 90 4.65 -2.45 -0.33
N SER A 91 5.71 -2.66 -1.12
CA SER A 91 6.68 -3.75 -0.96
C SER A 91 7.90 -3.48 -1.84
N THR A 92 8.95 -4.28 -1.70
CA THR A 92 10.12 -4.22 -2.57
C THR A 92 9.87 -4.84 -3.93
N ILE A 93 10.42 -4.25 -4.98
CA ILE A 93 10.43 -4.83 -6.33
C ILE A 93 11.32 -6.08 -6.34
N ASN A 94 10.85 -7.17 -6.94
CA ASN A 94 11.63 -8.41 -7.06
C ASN A 94 12.88 -8.16 -7.91
N ARG A 95 14.06 -8.42 -7.32
CA ARG A 95 15.37 -8.17 -7.95
C ARG A 95 15.63 -8.95 -9.23
N LYS A 96 15.01 -10.12 -9.41
CA LYS A 96 15.30 -11.04 -10.52
C LYS A 96 14.29 -10.94 -11.65
N GLN A 97 13.04 -10.63 -11.32
CA GLN A 97 11.92 -10.79 -12.24
C GLN A 97 11.37 -9.46 -12.79
N GLY A 98 11.75 -8.31 -12.23
CA GLY A 98 11.12 -7.03 -12.63
C GLY A 98 9.62 -7.02 -12.33
N ILE A 99 9.23 -7.73 -11.28
CA ILE A 99 7.85 -7.91 -10.83
C ILE A 99 7.71 -7.33 -9.43
N TRP A 100 6.56 -6.73 -9.17
CA TRP A 100 6.09 -6.42 -7.82
C TRP A 100 4.70 -7.01 -7.64
N GLN A 101 4.42 -7.63 -6.49
CA GLN A 101 3.11 -8.19 -6.19
C GLN A 101 2.80 -8.08 -4.70
N ASN A 102 1.58 -7.66 -4.36
CA ASN A 102 1.15 -7.51 -2.97
C ASN A 102 -0.38 -7.62 -2.86
N PRO A 103 -0.96 -8.13 -1.75
CA PRO A 103 -2.33 -7.82 -1.39
C PRO A 103 -2.56 -6.30 -1.34
N VAL A 104 -3.72 -5.85 -1.81
CA VAL A 104 -4.11 -4.44 -1.70
C VAL A 104 -4.79 -4.18 -0.36
N PHE A 105 -4.53 -3.01 0.21
CA PHE A 105 -5.18 -2.52 1.42
C PHE A 105 -6.19 -1.46 1.04
N LEU A 106 -7.47 -1.72 1.31
CA LEU A 106 -8.55 -0.76 1.13
C LEU A 106 -8.39 0.36 2.14
N LEU A 107 -8.48 1.60 1.68
CA LEU A 107 -8.41 2.79 2.51
C LEU A 107 -9.83 3.34 2.63
N VAL A 108 -10.31 3.43 3.87
CA VAL A 108 -11.67 3.90 4.14
C VAL A 108 -11.66 4.91 5.29
N PRO A 109 -12.44 6.00 5.20
CA PRO A 109 -12.62 6.90 6.34
C PRO A 109 -13.26 6.12 7.51
N ARG A 110 -12.65 6.20 8.68
CA ARG A 110 -12.95 5.35 9.85
C ARG A 110 -14.43 5.29 10.20
N ASP A 111 -15.13 6.42 10.10
CA ASP A 111 -16.52 6.57 10.55
C ASP A 111 -17.55 6.57 9.40
N SER A 112 -17.13 6.24 8.18
CA SER A 112 -18.01 6.25 7.01
C SER A 112 -18.90 5.00 6.90
N GLN A 113 -20.08 5.15 6.30
CA GLN A 113 -20.91 4.00 5.90
C GLN A 113 -20.18 3.09 4.90
N ALA A 114 -19.35 3.67 4.03
CA ALA A 114 -18.47 2.95 3.11
C ALA A 114 -17.50 2.02 3.86
N ALA A 115 -16.92 2.46 4.97
CA ALA A 115 -16.05 1.62 5.80
C ALA A 115 -16.78 0.38 6.32
N ARG A 116 -18.03 0.51 6.76
CA ARG A 116 -18.83 -0.64 7.26
C ARG A 116 -19.08 -1.68 6.17
N GLN A 117 -19.39 -1.23 4.95
CA GLN A 117 -19.61 -2.14 3.82
C GLN A 117 -18.31 -2.82 3.37
N ILE A 118 -17.24 -2.04 3.24
CA ILE A 118 -15.92 -2.53 2.83
C ILE A 118 -15.33 -3.50 3.85
N LEU A 119 -15.54 -3.27 5.16
CA LEU A 119 -15.12 -4.21 6.21
C LEU A 119 -15.80 -5.58 6.08
N LYS A 120 -17.03 -5.61 5.58
CA LYS A 120 -17.80 -6.85 5.35
C LYS A 120 -17.35 -7.56 4.07
N GLU A 121 -17.20 -6.83 2.96
CA GLU A 121 -16.91 -7.43 1.66
C GLU A 121 -15.42 -7.68 1.41
N ARG A 122 -14.54 -6.86 2.00
CA ARG A 122 -13.08 -6.92 1.87
C ARG A 122 -12.58 -7.02 0.43
N LYS A 123 -13.21 -6.27 -0.48
CA LYS A 123 -12.84 -6.14 -1.89
C LYS A 123 -13.01 -4.71 -2.36
N LEU A 124 -12.19 -4.29 -3.32
CA LEU A 124 -12.46 -3.13 -4.15
C LEU A 124 -13.77 -3.37 -4.92
N PRO A 125 -14.66 -2.37 -4.97
CA PRO A 125 -15.83 -2.40 -5.85
C PRO A 125 -15.45 -2.58 -7.32
N GLY A 126 -16.44 -2.88 -8.15
CA GLY A 126 -16.25 -2.78 -9.59
C GLY A 126 -16.18 -1.31 -10.03
N GLY A 127 -15.34 -1.00 -11.02
CA GLY A 127 -15.19 0.36 -11.54
C GLY A 127 -13.92 0.55 -12.36
N HIS A 128 -13.65 1.78 -12.78
CA HIS A 128 -12.38 2.14 -13.42
C HIS A 128 -11.44 2.75 -12.40
N TYR A 129 -10.16 2.40 -12.49
CA TYR A 129 -9.15 2.82 -11.53
C TYR A 129 -7.89 3.33 -12.21
N LEU A 130 -7.23 4.27 -11.53
CA LEU A 130 -5.88 4.74 -11.83
C LEU A 130 -4.93 4.22 -10.75
N ALA A 131 -3.95 3.41 -11.15
CA ALA A 131 -2.82 3.05 -10.31
C ALA A 131 -1.70 4.08 -10.49
N ARG A 132 -1.28 4.73 -9.41
CA ARG A 132 -0.10 5.61 -9.38
C ARG A 132 1.04 4.86 -8.70
N LEU A 133 2.15 4.67 -9.41
CA LEU A 133 3.30 3.86 -8.99
C LEU A 133 4.41 4.79 -8.50
N PHE A 134 4.75 4.74 -7.23
CA PHE A 134 5.83 5.53 -6.62
C PHE A 134 7.00 4.63 -6.27
N ILE A 135 8.23 5.03 -6.62
CA ILE A 135 9.44 4.24 -6.37
C ILE A 135 10.48 5.09 -5.66
N ASP A 136 10.94 4.62 -4.50
CA ASP A 136 12.00 5.26 -3.72
C ASP A 136 13.36 5.01 -4.38
N ARG A 137 13.65 5.76 -5.44
CA ARG A 137 14.86 5.57 -6.27
C ARG A 137 16.14 5.82 -5.47
N ASN A 138 16.07 6.72 -4.49
CA ASN A 138 17.21 7.20 -3.72
C ASN A 138 17.33 6.56 -2.32
N ASP A 139 16.55 5.51 -2.03
CA ASP A 139 16.53 4.82 -0.73
C ASP A 139 16.28 5.74 0.47
N ARG A 140 15.55 6.85 0.25
CA ARG A 140 15.23 7.85 1.27
C ARG A 140 14.35 7.28 2.37
N LEU A 141 13.38 6.43 2.04
CA LEU A 141 12.48 5.79 3.00
C LEU A 141 13.20 4.67 3.76
N GLN A 142 14.21 4.05 3.15
CA GLN A 142 15.08 3.10 3.84
C GLN A 142 16.03 3.80 4.81
N ALA A 143 16.56 4.98 4.45
CA ALA A 143 17.43 5.78 5.30
C ALA A 143 16.66 6.46 6.44
N ASN A 144 15.52 7.07 6.13
CA ASN A 144 14.63 7.71 7.08
C ASN A 144 13.25 7.04 7.01
N ARG A 145 12.99 6.17 7.98
CA ARG A 145 11.74 5.40 8.08
C ARG A 145 10.52 6.26 8.43
N ASP A 146 10.70 7.53 8.77
CA ASP A 146 9.59 8.45 9.06
C ASP A 146 9.28 9.33 7.83
N ALA A 147 10.15 9.32 6.81
CA ALA A 147 9.90 9.98 5.54
C ALA A 147 8.82 9.25 4.73
N ASP A 148 8.05 9.95 3.90
CA ASP A 148 7.05 9.35 3.01
C ASP A 148 7.34 9.61 1.54
N PHE A 149 6.72 8.85 0.63
CA PHE A 149 6.83 9.07 -0.81
C PHE A 149 6.46 10.51 -1.19
N LEU A 150 7.18 11.09 -2.14
CA LEU A 150 6.94 12.42 -2.70
C LEU A 150 6.40 12.31 -4.13
N ASP A 151 5.88 13.41 -4.67
CA ASP A 151 5.43 13.45 -6.05
C ASP A 151 6.58 13.17 -7.04
N ASP A 152 7.81 13.59 -6.73
CA ASP A 152 9.00 13.26 -7.52
C ASP A 152 9.33 11.76 -7.55
N ASP A 153 8.81 10.98 -6.60
CA ASP A 153 8.95 9.52 -6.60
C ASP A 153 7.99 8.85 -7.59
N LEU A 154 6.98 9.58 -8.12
CA LEU A 154 6.03 9.07 -9.12
C LEU A 154 6.79 8.59 -10.36
N PHE A 155 6.63 7.31 -10.64
CA PHE A 155 7.26 6.63 -11.77
C PHE A 155 6.32 6.56 -12.96
N GLN A 156 5.06 6.18 -12.73
CA GLN A 156 4.07 6.00 -13.80
C GLN A 156 2.64 5.99 -13.25
N GLU A 157 1.69 6.29 -14.13
CA GLU A 157 0.27 6.11 -13.90
C GLU A 157 -0.30 5.11 -14.92
N ILE A 158 -1.14 4.19 -14.45
CA ILE A 158 -1.68 3.10 -15.27
C ILE A 158 -3.18 2.96 -14.99
N GLU A 159 -3.99 3.11 -16.03
CA GLU A 159 -5.42 2.85 -15.95
C GLU A 159 -5.73 1.35 -16.04
N PHE A 160 -6.71 0.90 -15.28
CA PHE A 160 -7.18 -0.48 -15.34
C PHE A 160 -8.63 -0.62 -14.87
N ASP A 161 -9.32 -1.62 -15.39
CA ASP A 161 -10.65 -1.98 -14.91
C ASP A 161 -10.56 -2.80 -13.63
N GLY A 162 -11.30 -2.37 -12.63
CA GLY A 162 -11.54 -3.10 -11.40
C GLY A 162 -12.78 -3.97 -11.56
N GLN A 163 -12.55 -5.27 -11.44
CA GLN A 163 -13.46 -6.36 -11.06
C GLN A 163 -12.57 -7.60 -11.18
N TRP A 164 -11.73 -7.86 -10.17
CA TRP A 164 -10.89 -9.06 -10.16
C TRP A 164 -11.10 -9.86 -8.90
N GLN A 165 -11.02 -11.17 -9.05
CA GLN A 165 -11.31 -12.11 -7.98
C GLN A 165 -10.26 -12.00 -6.88
N PRO A 166 -10.65 -12.23 -5.61
CA PRO A 166 -9.71 -12.47 -4.54
C PRO A 166 -8.77 -13.64 -4.88
N GLY A 167 -7.49 -13.54 -4.51
CA GLY A 167 -6.54 -14.64 -4.62
C GLY A 167 -5.13 -14.24 -5.04
N TRP A 168 -4.13 -14.90 -4.45
CA TRP A 168 -2.72 -14.74 -4.81
C TRP A 168 -2.38 -15.32 -6.19
N ARG A 169 -3.07 -16.39 -6.60
CA ARG A 169 -2.80 -17.13 -7.85
C ARG A 169 -3.32 -16.41 -9.10
N GLU A 170 -4.33 -15.57 -8.93
CA GLU A 170 -4.96 -14.79 -10.00
C GLU A 170 -4.92 -13.30 -9.65
N PRO A 171 -3.73 -12.69 -9.49
CA PRO A 171 -3.65 -11.27 -9.24
C PRO A 171 -4.13 -10.50 -10.46
N LYS A 172 -4.58 -9.26 -10.25
CA LYS A 172 -4.71 -8.32 -11.36
C LYS A 172 -3.30 -7.97 -11.85
N ASP A 173 -2.99 -8.30 -13.10
CA ASP A 173 -1.76 -7.88 -13.74
C ASP A 173 -1.94 -6.50 -14.40
N ILE A 174 -1.02 -5.58 -14.10
CA ILE A 174 -0.82 -4.33 -14.82
C ILE A 174 0.65 -4.23 -15.27
N SER A 175 0.92 -3.52 -16.36
CA SER A 175 2.25 -3.47 -16.97
C SER A 175 2.84 -2.07 -16.93
N ALA A 176 4.07 -1.95 -16.44
CA ALA A 176 4.83 -0.71 -16.44
C ALA A 176 5.56 -0.43 -17.76
N GLY A 177 5.60 -1.40 -18.68
CA GLY A 177 6.14 -1.23 -20.02
C GLY A 177 5.09 -0.65 -20.97
N SER A 178 5.45 0.38 -21.73
CA SER A 178 4.67 0.81 -22.89
C SER A 178 4.49 -0.38 -23.85
N LYS A 179 3.26 -0.59 -24.33
CA LYS A 179 3.03 -1.44 -25.51
C LYS A 179 3.72 -0.86 -26.74
#